data_AF-A0A2N2XRR6-F1
#
_entry.id   AF-A0A2N2XRR6-F1
#
_cell.length_a   1.000
_cell.length_b   1.000
_cell.length_c   1.000
_cell.angle_alpha   90.00
_cell.angle_beta   90.00
_cell.angle_gamma   90.00
#
_symmetry.space_group_name_H-M   'P 1'
#
loop_
_entity.id
_entity.type
_entity.pdbx_description
1 polymer ?
#
loop_
_entity_poly.entity_id
_entity_poly.type
_entity_poly.pdbx_seq_one_letter_code
_entity_poly.pdbx_strand_id
1 'polypeptide(L)'
;MKSISKLFSVLIIVFFAFFISCEKGNHENRFKDNDYLSVNMDISIVAKNFNLQNDSIIDVINLEINNISNSEIRNTLTEKFRNYIDNYKEIKRYFSDLKIAFNQFSEVNHQLLLDSLNWNAKSELNETSLFFLHLQGAEDTVNARLLKYRLNSFNLNSYSIINDSLFFKNGILNESLISLINTDDHPYEENLDPHLKYWETFRFYRVSMNYAKFEINLLSRDVLLMTNSILRTYLSKVRLLITVTNLTHTQ
;
A
#
# COMPACT_ATOMS: atom_id res chain seq x y z
N MET A 1 -8.05 -32.70 6.64
CA MET A 1 -7.99 -31.23 6.51
C MET A 1 -7.09 -30.78 5.34
N LYS A 2 -7.28 -31.29 4.12
CA LYS A 2 -6.48 -30.91 2.93
C LYS A 2 -7.28 -30.22 1.81
N SER A 3 -8.61 -30.18 1.90
CA SER A 3 -9.47 -29.57 0.86
C SER A 3 -9.81 -28.09 1.11
N ILE A 4 -9.87 -27.65 2.38
CA ILE A 4 -10.21 -26.26 2.74
C ILE A 4 -9.15 -25.26 2.26
N SER A 5 -7.86 -25.60 2.33
CA SER A 5 -6.79 -24.69 1.86
C SER A 5 -6.81 -24.51 0.34
N LYS A 6 -7.11 -25.58 -0.42
CA LYS A 6 -7.27 -25.49 -1.87
C LYS A 6 -8.48 -24.65 -2.26
N LEU A 7 -9.59 -24.74 -1.52
CA LEU A 7 -10.78 -23.93 -1.76
C LEU A 7 -10.49 -22.42 -1.53
N PHE A 8 -9.74 -22.10 -0.47
CA PHE A 8 -9.35 -20.72 -0.15
C PHE A 8 -8.38 -20.13 -1.19
N SER A 9 -7.41 -20.92 -1.66
CA SER A 9 -6.49 -20.51 -2.72
C SER A 9 -7.19 -20.31 -4.06
N VAL A 10 -8.17 -21.18 -4.40
CA VAL A 10 -9.00 -21.01 -5.60
C VAL A 10 -9.89 -19.77 -5.48
N LEU A 11 -10.47 -19.50 -4.30
CA LEU A 11 -11.24 -18.26 -4.07
C LEU A 11 -10.39 -17.01 -4.24
N ILE A 12 -9.16 -16.98 -3.69
CA ILE A 12 -8.24 -15.85 -3.87
C ILE A 12 -7.88 -15.66 -5.36
N ILE A 13 -7.59 -16.73 -6.10
CA ILE A 13 -7.26 -16.66 -7.53
C ILE A 13 -8.46 -16.23 -8.37
N VAL A 14 -9.67 -16.71 -8.06
CA VAL A 14 -10.92 -16.31 -8.75
C VAL A 14 -11.25 -14.85 -8.48
N PHE A 15 -11.07 -14.36 -7.24
CA PHE A 15 -11.20 -12.94 -6.93
C PHE A 15 -10.15 -12.10 -7.68
N PHE A 16 -8.89 -12.54 -7.70
CA PHE A 16 -7.81 -11.82 -8.40
C PHE A 16 -8.02 -11.76 -9.92
N ALA A 17 -8.50 -12.85 -10.54
CA ALA A 17 -8.83 -12.90 -11.96
C ALA A 17 -10.06 -12.02 -12.31
N PHE A 18 -11.03 -11.91 -11.41
CA PHE A 18 -12.16 -10.99 -11.57
C PHE A 18 -11.68 -9.53 -11.60
N PHE A 19 -10.75 -9.16 -10.71
CA PHE A 19 -10.12 -7.84 -10.65
C PHE A 19 -9.27 -7.50 -11.89
N ILE A 20 -8.47 -8.43 -12.40
CA ILE A 20 -7.67 -8.20 -13.63
C ILE A 20 -8.57 -8.09 -14.87
N SER A 21 -9.68 -8.84 -14.93
CA SER A 21 -10.64 -8.70 -16.04
C SER A 21 -11.43 -7.38 -16.03
N CYS A 22 -11.37 -6.61 -14.93
CA CYS A 22 -11.95 -5.27 -14.84
C CYS A 22 -11.12 -4.18 -15.52
N GLU A 23 -9.89 -4.44 -15.97
CA GLU A 23 -9.04 -3.47 -16.70
C GLU A 23 -9.55 -3.15 -18.13
N LYS A 24 -10.72 -3.65 -18.56
CA LYS A 24 -11.23 -3.47 -19.93
C LYS A 24 -12.66 -2.92 -20.06
N GLY A 25 -13.22 -2.22 -19.07
CA GLY A 25 -14.53 -1.62 -19.32
C GLY A 25 -14.97 -0.54 -18.34
N ASN A 26 -15.19 0.68 -18.88
CA ASN A 26 -16.07 1.75 -18.37
C ASN A 26 -16.39 1.65 -16.87
N HIS A 27 -15.53 2.25 -16.07
CA HIS A 27 -15.49 2.15 -14.61
C HIS A 27 -16.70 2.76 -13.86
N GLU A 28 -17.68 3.37 -14.53
CA GLU A 28 -18.80 4.02 -13.84
C GLU A 28 -20.07 3.16 -13.68
N ASN A 29 -20.22 2.03 -14.38
CA ASN A 29 -21.54 1.38 -14.50
C ASN A 29 -21.67 -0.05 -13.94
N ARG A 30 -20.65 -0.63 -13.27
CA ARG A 30 -20.70 -2.07 -12.91
C ARG A 30 -20.73 -2.41 -11.43
N PHE A 31 -20.51 -1.48 -10.53
CA PHE A 31 -20.73 -1.69 -9.10
C PHE A 31 -21.67 -0.62 -8.59
N LYS A 32 -22.78 -1.03 -7.98
CA LYS A 32 -23.63 -0.08 -7.25
C LYS A 32 -22.81 0.39 -6.05
N ASP A 33 -22.96 1.64 -5.62
CA ASP A 33 -22.21 2.20 -4.49
C ASP A 33 -22.18 1.31 -3.22
N ASN A 34 -23.19 0.45 -3.04
CA ASN A 34 -23.28 -0.52 -1.96
C ASN A 34 -22.31 -1.71 -2.07
N ASP A 35 -21.85 -2.08 -3.27
CA ASP A 35 -20.96 -3.23 -3.47
C ASP A 35 -19.55 -2.94 -2.91
N TYR A 36 -19.13 -1.67 -2.98
CA TYR A 36 -17.87 -1.21 -2.38
C TYR A 36 -17.89 -1.26 -0.85
N LEU A 37 -19.06 -1.15 -0.20
CA LEU A 37 -19.17 -1.24 1.25
C LEU A 37 -18.88 -2.66 1.76
N SER A 38 -19.40 -3.68 1.07
CA SER A 38 -19.11 -5.08 1.41
C SER A 38 -17.63 -5.42 1.20
N VAL A 39 -17.04 -5.02 0.08
CA VAL A 39 -15.63 -5.31 -0.22
C VAL A 39 -14.69 -4.55 0.73
N ASN A 40 -15.05 -3.33 1.14
CA ASN A 40 -14.31 -2.58 2.15
C ASN A 40 -14.21 -3.31 3.49
N MET A 41 -15.27 -4.01 3.90
CA MET A 41 -15.28 -4.80 5.14
C MET A 41 -14.27 -5.96 5.05
N ASP A 42 -14.26 -6.70 3.92
CA ASP A 42 -13.33 -7.80 3.70
C ASP A 42 -11.88 -7.33 3.66
N ILE A 43 -11.61 -6.24 2.94
CA ILE A 43 -10.29 -5.60 2.90
C ILE A 43 -9.84 -5.19 4.30
N SER A 44 -10.76 -4.62 5.10
CA SER A 44 -10.45 -4.19 6.47
C SER A 44 -10.09 -5.37 7.39
N ILE A 45 -10.78 -6.51 7.25
CA ILE A 45 -10.47 -7.74 8.00
C ILE A 45 -9.07 -8.26 7.63
N VAL A 46 -8.78 -8.35 6.33
CA VAL A 46 -7.48 -8.79 5.82
C VAL A 46 -6.36 -7.84 6.27
N ALA A 47 -6.58 -6.53 6.16
CA ALA A 47 -5.63 -5.51 6.62
C ALA A 47 -5.35 -5.65 8.12
N LYS A 48 -6.38 -5.83 8.95
CA LYS A 48 -6.22 -6.02 10.41
C LYS A 48 -5.36 -7.24 10.73
N ASN A 49 -5.56 -8.35 10.01
CA ASN A 49 -4.77 -9.56 10.20
C ASN A 49 -3.30 -9.34 9.85
N PHE A 50 -3.01 -8.71 8.71
CA PHE A 50 -1.61 -8.39 8.36
C PHE A 50 -0.99 -7.40 9.34
N ASN A 51 -1.73 -6.42 9.82
CA ASN A 51 -1.23 -5.48 10.82
C ASN A 51 -0.77 -6.19 12.10
N LEU A 52 -1.60 -7.09 12.66
CA LEU A 52 -1.25 -7.86 13.85
C LEU A 52 -0.08 -8.82 13.59
N GLN A 53 -0.05 -9.47 12.43
CA GLN A 53 1.05 -10.35 12.06
C GLN A 53 2.36 -9.59 11.90
N ASN A 54 2.33 -8.40 11.29
CA ASN A 54 3.52 -7.56 11.11
C ASN A 54 4.09 -7.16 12.47
N ASP A 55 3.25 -6.67 13.37
CA ASP A 55 3.66 -6.28 14.73
C ASP A 55 4.28 -7.49 15.46
N SER A 56 3.67 -8.69 15.37
CA SER A 56 4.21 -9.91 15.97
C SER A 56 5.55 -10.37 15.36
N ILE A 57 5.71 -10.30 14.03
CA ILE A 57 6.96 -10.69 13.38
C ILE A 57 8.09 -9.71 13.77
N ILE A 58 7.77 -8.42 13.93
CA ILE A 58 8.73 -7.40 14.35
C ILE A 58 9.33 -7.75 15.71
N ASP A 59 8.48 -8.11 16.68
CA ASP A 59 8.92 -8.50 18.02
C ASP A 59 9.84 -9.74 17.98
N VAL A 60 9.49 -10.74 17.16
CA VAL A 60 10.32 -11.95 16.99
C VAL A 60 11.68 -11.61 16.38
N ILE A 61 11.73 -10.77 15.34
CA ILE A 61 13.01 -10.37 14.73
C ILE A 61 13.88 -9.64 15.74
N ASN A 62 13.33 -8.70 16.52
CA ASN A 62 14.08 -7.98 17.54
C ASN A 62 14.68 -8.92 18.59
N LEU A 63 13.91 -9.91 19.06
CA LEU A 63 14.40 -10.93 19.99
C LEU A 63 15.51 -11.79 19.38
N GLU A 64 15.33 -12.24 18.13
CA GLU A 64 16.30 -13.12 17.47
C GLU A 64 17.60 -12.39 17.11
N ILE A 65 17.55 -11.13 16.66
CA ILE A 65 18.76 -10.32 16.42
C ILE A 65 19.61 -10.19 17.68
N ASN A 66 18.97 -10.01 18.85
CA ASN A 66 19.69 -9.91 20.12
C ASN A 66 20.45 -11.20 20.49
N ASN A 67 20.01 -12.36 19.97
CA ASN A 67 20.67 -13.64 20.17
C ASN A 67 21.88 -13.88 19.25
N ILE A 68 22.16 -12.98 18.30
CA ILE A 68 23.33 -13.08 17.43
C ILE A 68 24.59 -12.71 18.23
N SER A 69 25.53 -13.65 18.31
CA SER A 69 26.77 -13.51 19.09
C SER A 69 27.75 -12.50 18.46
N ASN A 70 27.82 -12.43 17.14
CA ASN A 70 28.69 -11.49 16.43
C ASN A 70 28.08 -10.07 16.49
N SER A 71 28.77 -9.16 17.19
CA SER A 71 28.29 -7.79 17.44
C SER A 71 28.22 -6.93 16.18
N GLU A 72 29.12 -7.11 15.22
CA GLU A 72 29.12 -6.36 13.96
C GLU A 72 27.94 -6.75 13.08
N ILE A 73 27.68 -8.05 12.94
CA ILE A 73 26.51 -8.58 12.22
C ILE A 73 25.23 -8.11 12.91
N ARG A 74 25.17 -8.23 14.25
CA ARG A 74 24.01 -7.77 15.03
C ARG A 74 23.73 -6.29 14.82
N ASN A 75 24.74 -5.42 14.92
CA ASN A 75 24.57 -3.98 14.77
C ASN A 75 24.08 -3.61 13.36
N THR A 76 24.66 -4.22 12.33
CA THR A 76 24.26 -4.01 10.94
C THR A 76 22.81 -4.42 10.69
N LEU A 77 22.39 -5.58 11.22
CA LEU A 77 21.02 -6.05 11.09
C LEU A 77 20.02 -5.19 11.87
N THR A 78 20.38 -4.75 13.08
CA THR A 78 19.54 -3.87 13.90
C THR A 78 19.31 -2.54 13.19
N GLU A 79 20.35 -1.93 12.63
CA GLU A 79 20.24 -0.64 11.95
C GLU A 79 19.32 -0.72 10.72
N LYS A 80 19.57 -1.69 9.82
CA LYS A 80 18.74 -1.88 8.62
C LYS A 80 17.29 -2.19 8.98
N PHE A 81 17.09 -3.06 9.96
CA PHE A 81 15.75 -3.43 10.40
C PHE A 81 15.01 -2.23 10.99
N ARG A 82 15.66 -1.46 11.87
CA ARG A 82 15.07 -0.26 12.49
C ARG A 82 14.66 0.77 11.45
N ASN A 83 15.54 1.09 10.49
CA ASN A 83 15.24 2.04 9.42
C ASN A 83 14.01 1.61 8.60
N TYR A 84 13.90 0.32 8.29
CA TYR A 84 12.73 -0.23 7.60
C TYR A 84 11.44 -0.16 8.44
N ILE A 85 11.51 -0.47 9.73
CA ILE A 85 10.35 -0.38 10.65
C ILE A 85 9.88 1.06 10.82
N ASP A 86 10.80 2.02 10.92
CA ASP A 86 10.45 3.43 11.05
C ASP A 86 9.73 3.93 9.79
N ASN A 87 10.23 3.57 8.59
CA ASN A 87 9.57 3.84 7.31
C ASN A 87 8.17 3.19 7.21
N TYR A 88 8.02 1.93 7.64
CA TYR A 88 6.72 1.26 7.69
C TYR A 88 5.73 1.96 8.64
N LYS A 89 6.18 2.35 9.84
CA LYS A 89 5.35 3.07 10.81
C LYS A 89 4.89 4.43 10.28
N GLU A 90 5.76 5.13 9.56
CA GLU A 90 5.44 6.42 8.96
C GLU A 90 4.31 6.31 7.94
N ILE A 91 4.42 5.38 6.97
CA ILE A 91 3.36 5.23 5.96
C ILE A 91 2.06 4.68 6.56
N LYS A 92 2.15 3.78 7.56
CA LYS A 92 0.98 3.29 8.30
C LYS A 92 0.24 4.43 9.01
N ARG A 93 0.98 5.33 9.67
CA ARG A 93 0.40 6.52 10.31
C ARG A 93 -0.24 7.43 9.27
N TYR A 94 0.46 7.71 8.17
CA TYR A 94 -0.07 8.53 7.09
C TYR A 94 -1.41 8.00 6.54
N PHE A 95 -1.54 6.69 6.30
CA PHE A 95 -2.81 6.09 5.89
C PHE A 95 -3.91 6.24 6.93
N SER A 96 -3.58 6.12 8.22
CA SER A 96 -4.54 6.34 9.30
C SER A 96 -5.06 7.78 9.29
N ASP A 97 -4.14 8.75 9.22
CA ASP A 97 -4.47 10.18 9.24
C ASP A 97 -5.27 10.57 7.98
N LEU A 98 -4.89 10.06 6.81
CA LEU A 98 -5.62 10.28 5.55
C LEU A 98 -7.05 9.75 5.63
N LYS A 99 -7.26 8.54 6.17
CA LYS A 99 -8.60 7.96 6.35
C LYS A 99 -9.45 8.77 7.33
N ILE A 100 -8.86 9.26 8.42
CA ILE A 100 -9.57 10.12 9.38
C ILE A 100 -9.98 11.43 8.70
N ALA A 101 -9.03 12.11 8.04
CA ALA A 101 -9.29 13.36 7.34
C ALA A 101 -10.36 13.20 6.25
N PHE A 102 -10.29 12.12 5.46
CA PHE A 102 -11.27 11.88 4.41
C PHE A 102 -12.67 11.55 4.94
N ASN A 103 -12.78 10.80 6.04
CA ASN A 103 -14.07 10.52 6.68
C ASN A 103 -14.67 11.74 7.38
N GLN A 104 -13.85 12.70 7.80
CA GLN A 104 -14.30 13.97 8.37
C GLN A 104 -14.61 15.02 7.30
N PHE A 105 -14.26 14.77 6.03
CA PHE A 105 -14.57 15.67 4.93
C PHE A 105 -16.09 15.68 4.70
N SER A 106 -16.70 16.81 5.02
CA SER A 106 -18.15 16.99 4.97
C SER A 106 -18.55 17.88 3.80
N GLU A 107 -19.85 17.89 3.50
CA GLU A 107 -20.46 18.82 2.54
C GLU A 107 -20.22 20.29 2.91
N VAL A 108 -20.09 20.61 4.21
CA VAL A 108 -19.72 21.96 4.66
C VAL A 108 -18.28 22.30 4.26
N ASN A 109 -17.34 21.36 4.43
CA ASN A 109 -15.95 21.55 4.00
C ASN A 109 -15.86 21.69 2.48
N HIS A 110 -16.65 20.88 1.76
CA HIS A 110 -16.82 20.95 0.31
C HIS A 110 -17.27 22.35 -0.13
N GLN A 111 -18.38 22.86 0.43
CA GLN A 111 -18.91 24.17 0.06
C GLN A 111 -17.96 25.32 0.40
N LEU A 112 -17.31 25.29 1.58
CA LEU A 112 -16.32 26.30 1.96
C LEU A 112 -15.14 26.36 0.99
N LEU A 113 -14.66 25.21 0.51
CA LEU A 113 -13.61 25.15 -0.49
C LEU A 113 -14.10 25.71 -1.84
N LEU A 114 -15.29 25.31 -2.31
CA LEU A 114 -15.88 25.87 -3.53
C LEU A 114 -16.04 27.39 -3.45
N ASP A 115 -16.52 27.91 -2.33
CA ASP A 115 -16.71 29.35 -2.10
C ASP A 115 -15.36 30.09 -2.07
N SER A 116 -14.33 29.50 -1.46
CA SER A 116 -12.97 30.06 -1.44
C SER A 116 -12.33 30.15 -2.82
N LEU A 117 -12.81 29.38 -3.79
CA LEU A 117 -12.28 29.33 -5.14
C LEU A 117 -12.89 30.35 -6.08
N ASN A 118 -13.91 31.09 -5.63
CA ASN A 118 -14.57 32.14 -6.40
C ASN A 118 -14.97 31.69 -7.82
N TRP A 119 -15.27 30.39 -7.96
CA TRP A 119 -15.51 29.74 -9.24
C TRP A 119 -17.01 29.71 -9.51
N ASN A 120 -17.44 30.36 -10.59
CA ASN A 120 -18.80 30.25 -11.12
C ASN A 120 -19.09 28.84 -11.71
N ALA A 121 -18.12 27.94 -11.74
CA ALA A 121 -18.29 26.54 -12.12
C ALA A 121 -18.75 25.70 -10.92
N LYS A 122 -19.97 25.95 -10.46
CA LYS A 122 -20.60 25.28 -9.30
C LYS A 122 -20.88 23.77 -9.47
N SER A 123 -20.43 23.11 -10.53
CA SER A 123 -21.08 21.84 -10.95
C SER A 123 -20.18 20.69 -11.40
N GLU A 124 -18.85 20.80 -11.38
CA GLU A 124 -18.02 19.82 -12.10
C GLU A 124 -17.06 18.96 -11.25
N LEU A 125 -16.85 19.30 -9.98
CA LEU A 125 -15.99 18.53 -9.07
C LEU A 125 -16.80 18.01 -7.89
N ASN A 126 -16.74 16.71 -7.65
CA ASN A 126 -17.35 16.08 -6.48
C ASN A 126 -16.43 16.17 -5.24
N GLU A 127 -16.93 15.77 -4.08
CA GLU A 127 -16.21 15.81 -2.79
C GLU A 127 -14.84 15.14 -2.88
N THR A 128 -14.76 13.98 -3.53
CA THR A 128 -13.51 13.23 -3.71
C THR A 128 -12.49 14.04 -4.49
N SER A 129 -12.91 14.62 -5.62
CA SER A 129 -12.04 15.40 -6.48
C SER A 129 -11.50 16.61 -5.74
N LEU A 130 -12.33 17.27 -4.94
CA LEU A 130 -11.89 18.42 -4.14
C LEU A 130 -10.96 18.02 -2.99
N PHE A 131 -11.22 16.89 -2.33
CA PHE A 131 -10.35 16.41 -1.27
C PHE A 131 -8.96 16.01 -1.80
N PHE A 132 -8.91 15.29 -2.93
CA PHE A 132 -7.66 14.71 -3.45
C PHE A 132 -6.89 15.61 -4.41
N LEU A 133 -7.60 16.38 -5.24
CA LEU A 133 -7.07 16.98 -6.47
C LEU A 133 -7.10 18.50 -6.47
N HIS A 134 -7.43 19.16 -5.35
CA HIS A 134 -7.61 20.60 -5.35
C HIS A 134 -6.30 21.41 -5.17
N LEU A 135 -6.05 22.36 -6.08
CA LEU A 135 -5.17 23.54 -5.89
C LEU A 135 -5.57 24.70 -6.84
N GLN A 136 -5.44 25.94 -6.38
CA GLN A 136 -5.59 27.16 -7.19
C GLN A 136 -4.42 27.30 -8.19
N GLY A 137 -4.74 27.53 -9.47
CA GLY A 137 -3.80 28.06 -10.47
C GLY A 137 -2.61 27.15 -10.79
N ALA A 138 -2.72 26.42 -11.90
CA ALA A 138 -1.73 25.49 -12.45
C ALA A 138 -1.55 24.16 -11.68
N GLU A 139 -2.13 23.09 -12.25
CA GLU A 139 -1.61 21.72 -12.29
C GLU A 139 -1.35 20.89 -11.01
N ASP A 140 -1.68 21.34 -9.80
CA ASP A 140 -1.36 20.54 -8.60
C ASP A 140 -2.55 19.87 -7.89
N THR A 141 -2.33 18.63 -7.43
CA THR A 141 -3.25 17.79 -6.65
C THR A 141 -2.59 17.46 -5.30
N VAL A 142 -2.97 18.09 -4.17
CA VAL A 142 -2.14 18.02 -2.93
C VAL A 142 -2.13 16.62 -2.30
N ASN A 143 -3.31 16.08 -1.96
CA ASN A 143 -3.39 14.86 -1.16
C ASN A 143 -3.06 13.61 -1.99
N ALA A 144 -3.44 13.59 -3.27
CA ALA A 144 -3.10 12.48 -4.16
C ALA A 144 -1.59 12.42 -4.46
N ARG A 145 -0.95 13.58 -4.73
CA ARG A 145 0.50 13.66 -4.95
C ARG A 145 1.29 13.34 -3.69
N LEU A 146 0.80 13.80 -2.54
CA LEU A 146 1.39 13.42 -1.25
C LEU A 146 1.27 11.91 -1.01
N LEU A 147 0.12 11.30 -1.32
CA LEU A 147 -0.07 9.86 -1.23
C LEU A 147 0.91 9.11 -2.15
N LYS A 148 1.02 9.51 -3.42
CA LYS A 148 2.01 8.96 -4.36
C LYS A 148 3.43 9.11 -3.85
N TYR A 149 3.82 10.29 -3.39
CA TYR A 149 5.14 10.56 -2.83
C TYR A 149 5.43 9.65 -1.63
N ARG A 150 4.48 9.49 -0.71
CA ARG A 150 4.63 8.60 0.45
C ARG A 150 4.78 7.14 0.04
N LEU A 151 3.99 6.67 -0.92
CA LEU A 151 4.10 5.31 -1.46
C LEU A 151 5.44 5.08 -2.15
N ASN A 152 5.91 6.02 -2.96
CA ASN A 152 7.22 5.94 -3.61
C ASN A 152 8.38 5.96 -2.60
N SER A 153 8.31 6.83 -1.60
CA SER A 153 9.29 6.85 -0.50
C SER A 153 9.31 5.50 0.23
N PHE A 154 8.13 4.95 0.56
CA PHE A 154 8.03 3.64 1.19
C PHE A 154 8.67 2.53 0.33
N ASN A 155 8.37 2.49 -0.96
CA ASN A 155 8.96 1.53 -1.90
C ASN A 155 10.49 1.69 -2.00
N LEU A 156 10.97 2.91 -2.18
CA LEU A 156 12.40 3.22 -2.29
C LEU A 156 13.18 2.78 -1.04
N ASN A 157 12.65 3.11 0.14
CA ASN A 157 13.26 2.73 1.41
C ASN A 157 13.17 1.22 1.67
N SER A 158 12.14 0.55 1.14
CA SER A 158 12.00 -0.91 1.20
C SER A 158 13.04 -1.63 0.33
N TYR A 159 13.53 -1.02 -0.76
CA TYR A 159 14.58 -1.65 -1.57
C TYR A 159 15.88 -1.88 -0.80
N SER A 160 16.18 -1.07 0.22
CA SER A 160 17.39 -1.25 1.04
C SER A 160 17.43 -2.60 1.76
N ILE A 161 16.29 -3.06 2.31
CA ILE A 161 16.18 -4.34 3.02
C ILE A 161 15.98 -5.51 2.04
N ILE A 162 15.28 -5.27 0.92
CA ILE A 162 15.10 -6.24 -0.17
C ILE A 162 16.45 -6.59 -0.78
N ASN A 163 17.22 -5.59 -1.23
CA ASN A 163 18.51 -5.78 -1.89
C ASN A 163 19.60 -6.31 -0.96
N ASP A 164 19.38 -6.33 0.36
CA ASP A 164 20.31 -6.93 1.32
C ASP A 164 20.18 -8.46 1.43
N SER A 165 19.22 -9.06 0.72
CA SER A 165 18.97 -10.52 0.75
C SER A 165 19.28 -11.18 -0.59
N LEU A 166 20.11 -12.23 -0.56
CA LEU A 166 20.29 -13.15 -1.69
C LEU A 166 18.95 -13.76 -2.16
N PHE A 167 17.97 -13.92 -1.24
CA PHE A 167 16.64 -14.44 -1.57
C PHE A 167 15.81 -13.48 -2.43
N PHE A 168 16.03 -12.17 -2.31
CA PHE A 168 15.36 -11.17 -3.15
C PHE A 168 16.13 -10.93 -4.45
N LYS A 169 17.47 -10.87 -4.42
CA LYS A 169 18.31 -10.69 -5.62
C LYS A 169 18.12 -11.80 -6.66
N ASN A 170 17.84 -13.03 -6.24
CA ASN A 170 17.73 -14.19 -7.13
C ASN A 170 16.31 -14.44 -7.65
N GLY A 171 15.39 -13.48 -7.57
CA GLY A 171 14.07 -13.63 -8.19
C GLY A 171 13.09 -14.53 -7.43
N ILE A 172 13.51 -15.22 -6.36
CA ILE A 172 12.68 -16.18 -5.61
C ILE A 172 11.42 -15.51 -5.03
N LEU A 173 11.46 -14.19 -4.80
CA LEU A 173 10.35 -13.39 -4.24
C LEU A 173 10.10 -12.06 -4.98
N ASN A 174 10.67 -11.86 -6.18
CA ASN A 174 10.91 -10.50 -6.69
C ASN A 174 9.80 -9.89 -7.55
N GLU A 175 9.04 -10.64 -8.35
CA GLU A 175 8.21 -10.01 -9.40
C GLU A 175 6.74 -9.76 -9.03
N SER A 176 6.13 -10.58 -8.18
CA SER A 176 4.69 -10.47 -7.87
C SER A 176 4.35 -9.63 -6.63
N LEU A 177 5.34 -9.27 -5.80
CA LEU A 177 5.14 -8.44 -4.60
C LEU A 177 5.60 -6.99 -4.79
N ILE A 178 6.65 -6.74 -5.59
CA ILE A 178 7.19 -5.40 -5.84
C ILE A 178 6.26 -4.57 -6.73
N SER A 179 5.39 -5.21 -7.53
CA SER A 179 4.42 -4.50 -8.39
C SER A 179 3.09 -4.14 -7.70
N LEU A 180 2.86 -4.52 -6.43
CA LEU A 180 1.58 -4.27 -5.76
C LEU A 180 1.30 -2.79 -5.53
N ILE A 181 2.35 -1.97 -5.33
CA ILE A 181 2.24 -0.52 -5.18
C ILE A 181 2.90 0.13 -6.38
N ASN A 182 2.30 -0.07 -7.57
CA ASN A 182 2.69 0.67 -8.75
C ASN A 182 2.00 2.04 -8.75
N THR A 183 2.81 3.10 -8.73
CA THR A 183 2.34 4.49 -8.87
C THR A 183 2.84 5.18 -10.14
N ASP A 184 3.40 4.41 -11.06
CA ASP A 184 3.82 4.92 -12.36
C ASP A 184 2.61 5.52 -13.08
N ASP A 185 2.83 6.65 -13.74
CA ASP A 185 1.84 7.25 -14.61
C ASP A 185 1.52 6.27 -15.72
N HIS A 186 0.24 6.14 -16.06
CA HIS A 186 -0.18 5.20 -17.09
C HIS A 186 0.38 5.67 -18.44
N PRO A 187 1.35 4.94 -19.03
CA PRO A 187 1.76 5.25 -20.36
C PRO A 187 0.66 4.66 -21.27
N TYR A 188 0.13 5.49 -22.17
CA TYR A 188 -0.75 5.09 -23.29
C TYR A 188 -2.24 4.87 -22.98
N GLU A 189 -3.03 5.91 -23.24
CA GLU A 189 -3.90 5.87 -24.42
C GLU A 189 -3.78 7.23 -25.13
N GLU A 190 -3.49 7.25 -26.44
CA GLU A 190 -3.44 8.47 -27.26
C GLU A 190 -4.79 9.22 -27.30
N ASN A 191 -5.84 8.65 -26.68
CA ASN A 191 -7.22 9.15 -26.65
C ASN A 191 -7.72 9.48 -25.23
N LEU A 192 -6.93 9.30 -24.18
CA LEU A 192 -7.32 9.72 -22.83
C LEU A 192 -7.13 11.22 -22.66
N ASP A 193 -8.02 11.85 -21.90
CA ASP A 193 -7.84 13.23 -21.43
C ASP A 193 -6.41 13.40 -20.87
N PRO A 194 -5.63 14.39 -21.33
CA PRO A 194 -4.25 14.62 -20.85
C PRO A 194 -4.14 14.68 -19.32
N HIS A 195 -5.20 15.10 -18.61
CA HIS A 195 -5.23 15.14 -17.16
C HIS A 195 -5.30 13.74 -16.52
N LEU A 196 -5.85 12.72 -17.20
CA LEU A 196 -5.94 11.33 -16.75
C LEU A 196 -4.63 10.53 -16.93
N LYS A 197 -3.61 11.14 -17.56
CA LYS A 197 -2.28 10.55 -17.69
C LYS A 197 -1.61 10.32 -16.32
N TYR A 198 -1.89 11.19 -15.36
CA TYR A 198 -1.30 11.12 -14.03
C TYR A 198 -2.02 10.09 -13.17
N TRP A 199 -1.26 9.23 -12.48
CA TRP A 199 -1.79 8.19 -11.60
C TRP A 199 -2.80 8.72 -10.58
N GLU A 200 -2.52 9.89 -10.01
CA GLU A 200 -3.37 10.59 -9.05
C GLU A 200 -4.74 10.95 -9.60
N THR A 201 -4.77 11.56 -10.79
CA THR A 201 -6.00 11.99 -11.45
C THR A 201 -6.81 10.79 -11.90
N PHE A 202 -6.16 9.77 -12.49
CA PHE A 202 -6.82 8.54 -12.91
C PHE A 202 -7.59 7.86 -11.76
N ARG A 203 -7.02 7.85 -10.55
CA ARG A 203 -7.62 7.13 -9.40
C ARG A 203 -8.70 7.90 -8.65
N PHE A 204 -8.64 9.22 -8.61
CA PHE A 204 -9.49 10.02 -7.70
C PHE A 204 -10.34 11.08 -8.39
N TYR A 205 -10.19 11.30 -9.70
CA TYR A 205 -10.98 12.30 -10.42
C TYR A 205 -12.41 11.82 -10.67
N ARG A 206 -13.38 12.60 -10.20
CA ARG A 206 -14.84 12.39 -10.35
C ARG A 206 -15.38 11.04 -9.86
N VAL A 207 -14.60 10.26 -9.12
CA VAL A 207 -15.05 8.99 -8.54
C VAL A 207 -15.91 9.19 -7.29
N SER A 208 -16.82 8.24 -7.00
CA SER A 208 -17.65 8.31 -5.79
C SER A 208 -16.81 8.23 -4.51
N MET A 209 -17.31 8.81 -3.42
CA MET A 209 -16.61 8.78 -2.13
C MET A 209 -16.41 7.35 -1.62
N ASN A 210 -17.34 6.43 -1.93
CA ASN A 210 -17.21 5.02 -1.56
C ASN A 210 -16.08 4.33 -2.34
N TYR A 211 -15.94 4.63 -3.64
CA TYR A 211 -14.82 4.14 -4.44
C TYR A 211 -13.48 4.67 -3.93
N ALA A 212 -13.38 5.97 -3.62
CA ALA A 212 -12.17 6.55 -3.05
C ALA A 212 -11.80 5.92 -1.71
N LYS A 213 -12.78 5.66 -0.82
CA LYS A 213 -12.55 4.92 0.44
C LYS A 213 -12.03 3.51 0.17
N PHE A 214 -12.59 2.83 -0.84
CA PHE A 214 -12.12 1.53 -1.29
C PHE A 214 -10.66 1.58 -1.75
N GLU A 215 -10.27 2.52 -2.61
CA GLU A 215 -8.89 2.68 -3.08
C GLU A 215 -7.89 2.93 -1.94
N ILE A 216 -8.22 3.81 -0.98
CA ILE A 216 -7.36 4.08 0.17
C ILE A 216 -7.21 2.82 1.05
N ASN A 217 -8.28 2.06 1.23
CA ASN A 217 -8.25 0.81 1.99
C ASN A 217 -7.46 -0.29 1.28
N LEU A 218 -7.60 -0.39 -0.04
CA LEU A 218 -6.85 -1.29 -0.91
C LEU A 218 -5.35 -1.03 -0.82
N LEU A 219 -4.92 0.21 -1.06
CA LEU A 219 -3.51 0.63 -0.98
C LEU A 219 -2.93 0.40 0.42
N SER A 220 -3.69 0.75 1.46
CA SER A 220 -3.29 0.52 2.85
C SER A 220 -3.09 -0.97 3.16
N ARG A 221 -3.94 -1.85 2.62
CA ARG A 221 -3.83 -3.31 2.75
C ARG A 221 -2.63 -3.84 1.98
N ASP A 222 -2.34 -3.31 0.79
CA ASP A 222 -1.19 -3.72 -0.02
C ASP A 222 0.15 -3.36 0.64
N VAL A 223 0.25 -2.18 1.27
CA VAL A 223 1.41 -1.83 2.14
C VAL A 223 1.60 -2.85 3.26
N LEU A 224 0.53 -3.26 3.92
CA LEU A 224 0.60 -4.24 5.01
C LEU A 224 1.04 -5.63 4.53
N LEU A 225 0.54 -6.06 3.37
CA LEU A 225 0.91 -7.33 2.74
C LEU A 225 2.38 -7.34 2.28
N MET A 226 2.82 -6.29 1.59
CA MET A 226 4.22 -6.12 1.18
C MET A 226 5.12 -6.13 2.42
N THR A 227 4.72 -5.40 3.46
CA THR A 227 5.45 -5.37 4.73
C THR A 227 5.58 -6.76 5.33
N ASN A 228 4.49 -7.53 5.39
CA ASN A 228 4.50 -8.90 5.91
C ASN A 228 5.50 -9.78 5.18
N SER A 229 5.53 -9.68 3.85
CA SER A 229 6.39 -10.49 3.00
C SER A 229 7.88 -10.17 3.22
N ILE A 230 8.22 -8.88 3.30
CA ILE A 230 9.58 -8.42 3.61
C ILE A 230 10.00 -8.89 5.00
N LEU A 231 9.14 -8.71 6.01
CA LEU A 231 9.43 -9.11 7.39
C LEU A 231 9.67 -10.61 7.52
N ARG A 232 8.82 -11.45 6.91
CA ARG A 232 9.02 -12.92 6.91
C ARG A 232 10.34 -13.33 6.29
N THR A 233 10.71 -12.70 5.18
CA THR A 233 11.97 -12.98 4.49
C THR A 233 13.17 -12.55 5.34
N TYR A 234 13.08 -11.39 5.98
CA TYR A 234 14.11 -10.90 6.87
C TYR A 234 14.27 -11.79 8.11
N LEU A 235 13.16 -12.27 8.69
CA LEU A 235 13.18 -13.25 9.77
C LEU A 235 13.89 -14.55 9.34
N SER A 236 13.58 -15.08 8.16
CA SER A 236 14.29 -16.26 7.63
C SER A 236 15.79 -16.03 7.50
N LYS A 237 16.21 -14.83 7.05
CA LYS A 237 17.63 -14.44 6.99
C LYS A 237 18.27 -14.44 8.38
N VAL A 238 17.64 -13.81 9.37
CA VAL A 238 18.13 -13.76 10.76
C VAL A 238 18.32 -15.16 11.33
N ARG A 239 17.32 -16.04 11.18
CA ARG A 239 17.39 -17.44 11.65
C ARG A 239 18.50 -18.24 11.01
N LEU A 240 18.73 -18.04 9.72
CA LEU A 240 19.79 -18.73 9.01
C LEU A 240 21.17 -18.30 9.53
N LEU A 241 21.37 -17.00 9.78
CA LEU A 241 22.61 -16.50 10.37
C LEU A 241 22.87 -17.06 11.76
N ILE A 242 21.86 -17.12 12.63
CA ILE A 242 21.98 -17.75 13.96
C ILE A 242 22.40 -19.23 13.82
N THR A 243 21.72 -19.96 12.93
CA THR A 243 21.95 -21.40 12.73
C THR A 243 23.36 -21.68 12.20
N VAL A 244 23.81 -20.94 11.19
CA VAL A 244 25.16 -21.10 10.59
C VAL A 244 26.24 -20.73 11.60
N THR A 245 26.06 -19.67 12.38
CA THR A 245 27.04 -19.24 13.39
C THR A 245 27.22 -20.30 14.48
N ASN A 246 26.13 -20.96 14.91
CA ASN A 246 26.20 -22.03 15.91
C ASN A 246 26.91 -23.30 15.38
N LEU A 247 26.79 -23.59 14.08
CA LEU A 247 27.47 -24.73 13.45
C LEU A 247 28.99 -24.51 13.31
N THR A 248 29.44 -23.27 13.09
CA THR A 248 30.87 -22.96 12.99
C THR A 248 31.61 -22.97 14.33
N HIS A 249 30.91 -22.81 15.45
CA HIS A 249 31.51 -22.88 16.79
C HIS A 249 31.58 -24.30 17.36
N THR A 250 30.99 -25.29 16.69
CA THR A 250 31.00 -26.71 17.10
C THR A 250 32.02 -27.56 16.35
N GLN A 251 32.81 -26.95 15.46
CA GLN A 251 33.96 -27.57 14.77
C GLN A 251 35.27 -27.05 15.36
#